data_AF-A0A2K2ATV4-F1
#
_entry.id   AF-A0A2K2ATV4-F1
#
_cell.length_a   1.000
_cell.length_b   1.000
_cell.length_c   1.000
_cell.angle_alpha   90.00
_cell.angle_beta   90.00
_cell.angle_gamma   90.00
#
_symmetry.space_group_name_H-M   'P 1'
#
loop_
_entity.id
_entity.type
_entity.pdbx_description
1 polymer ?
#
loop_
_entity_poly.entity_id
_entity_poly.type
_entity_poly.pdbx_seq_one_letter_code
_entity_poly.pdbx_strand_id
1 'polypeptide(L)'
;PALVSMFSHREFFADEEMSKGLLTSQTDPPTSIYKRWFIKNTQEKHFKLLSHRQRWLRTKSSLSNGFFHYNTLSESYQYLSNLFLSKGRLLDQMTKALLRKRWLFPDEMKIGFM
;
A
#
# COMPACT_ATOMS: atom_id res chain seq x y z
N PRO A 1 -49.10 7.85 -63.04
CA PRO A 1 -50.42 7.24 -62.73
C PRO A 1 -50.50 6.92 -61.22
N ALA A 2 -50.93 7.87 -60.38
CA ALA A 2 -52.33 8.16 -60.05
C ALA A 2 -52.96 6.99 -59.29
N LEU A 3 -52.91 7.03 -57.94
CA LEU A 3 -54.01 7.46 -57.06
C LEU A 3 -55.29 6.66 -57.27
N VAL A 4 -55.56 5.66 -56.43
CA VAL A 4 -56.90 5.43 -55.86
C VAL A 4 -56.76 4.72 -54.50
N SER A 5 -56.97 5.52 -53.46
CA SER A 5 -57.43 5.07 -52.14
C SER A 5 -58.88 4.60 -52.30
N MET A 6 -59.18 3.38 -51.85
CA MET A 6 -60.56 2.87 -51.76
C MET A 6 -60.86 2.57 -50.30
N PHE A 7 -61.53 3.52 -49.65
CA PHE A 7 -62.58 3.34 -48.64
C PHE A 7 -62.21 2.52 -47.37
N SER A 8 -62.09 3.08 -46.15
CA SER A 8 -63.05 3.92 -45.40
C SER A 8 -64.42 3.22 -45.24
N HIS A 9 -65.08 3.13 -44.08
CA HIS A 9 -64.87 3.57 -42.71
C HIS A 9 -65.50 2.48 -41.82
N ARG A 10 -64.90 2.20 -40.66
CA ARG A 10 -65.70 1.76 -39.51
C ARG A 10 -65.19 2.53 -38.31
N GLU A 11 -66.00 3.50 -37.92
CA GLU A 11 -66.01 4.11 -36.61
C GLU A 11 -65.83 3.02 -35.54
N PHE A 12 -65.24 3.38 -34.40
CA PHE A 12 -65.89 3.27 -33.09
C PHE A 12 -64.85 3.52 -31.97
N PHE A 13 -64.91 4.74 -31.43
CA PHE A 13 -64.72 5.17 -30.03
C PHE A 13 -63.34 5.18 -29.34
N ALA A 14 -63.09 6.35 -28.72
CA ALA A 14 -62.23 6.65 -27.56
C ALA A 14 -60.70 6.47 -27.80
N ASP A 15 -59.82 7.46 -27.61
CA ASP A 15 -59.70 8.38 -26.47
C ASP A 15 -59.13 9.74 -26.92
N GLU A 16 -59.96 10.77 -26.81
CA GLU A 16 -59.56 12.19 -26.93
C GLU A 16 -59.01 12.72 -25.59
N GLU A 17 -58.40 11.88 -24.73
CA GLU A 17 -58.04 12.33 -23.37
C GLU A 17 -56.78 11.75 -22.72
N MET A 18 -55.78 11.21 -23.42
CA MET A 18 -54.56 10.75 -22.72
C MET A 18 -53.21 11.05 -23.38
N SER A 19 -53.08 12.19 -24.08
CA SER A 19 -51.78 12.67 -24.57
C SER A 19 -51.39 14.07 -24.06
N LYS A 20 -51.95 14.50 -22.92
CA LYS A 20 -51.53 15.73 -22.19
C LYS A 20 -50.76 15.44 -20.90
N GLY A 21 -50.05 14.30 -20.85
CA GLY A 21 -49.17 13.94 -19.74
C GLY A 21 -47.69 13.86 -20.15
N LEU A 22 -47.31 14.45 -21.28
CA LEU A 22 -45.90 14.65 -21.59
C LEU A 22 -45.35 15.68 -20.60
N LEU A 23 -44.30 15.30 -19.87
CA LEU A 23 -43.48 16.09 -18.94
C LEU A 23 -43.92 16.06 -17.47
N THR A 24 -43.43 15.07 -16.71
CA THR A 24 -42.38 15.28 -15.69
C THR A 24 -42.18 14.02 -14.85
N SER A 25 -41.07 13.32 -15.06
CA SER A 25 -40.26 12.66 -14.01
C SER A 25 -39.13 11.92 -14.70
N GLN A 26 -38.10 12.69 -15.06
CA GLN A 26 -36.77 12.14 -15.12
C GLN A 26 -36.46 11.66 -13.69
N THR A 27 -36.61 10.38 -13.41
CA THR A 27 -36.10 9.79 -12.16
C THR A 27 -35.13 8.70 -12.56
N ASP A 28 -33.87 8.99 -12.28
CA ASP A 28 -32.72 8.16 -12.59
C ASP A 28 -32.90 6.70 -12.14
N PRO A 29 -32.29 5.71 -12.83
CA PRO A 29 -32.23 4.34 -12.35
C PRO A 29 -31.57 4.28 -10.95
N PRO A 30 -31.73 3.19 -10.17
CA PRO A 30 -31.38 3.13 -8.75
C PRO A 30 -29.86 3.03 -8.53
N THR A 31 -29.13 4.04 -8.97
CA THR A 31 -27.68 4.21 -8.85
C THR A 31 -27.29 4.34 -7.37
N SER A 32 -28.21 4.81 -6.53
CA SER A 32 -28.06 4.89 -5.07
C SER A 32 -27.99 3.52 -4.40
N ILE A 33 -28.71 2.51 -4.90
CA ILE A 33 -28.71 1.14 -4.35
C ILE A 33 -27.36 0.47 -4.65
N TYR A 34 -26.88 0.58 -5.90
CA TYR A 34 -25.56 0.06 -6.27
C TYR A 34 -24.44 0.75 -5.49
N LYS A 35 -24.50 2.08 -5.33
CA LYS A 35 -23.54 2.84 -4.51
C LYS A 35 -23.58 2.41 -3.03
N ARG A 36 -24.76 2.22 -2.43
CA ARG A 36 -24.87 1.74 -1.03
C ARG A 36 -24.30 0.34 -0.84
N TRP A 37 -24.60 -0.58 -1.76
CA TRP A 37 -24.07 -1.94 -1.69
C TRP A 37 -22.55 -1.96 -1.86
N PHE A 38 -22.01 -1.15 -2.78
CA PHE A 38 -20.57 -1.00 -2.98
C PHE A 38 -19.87 -0.39 -1.76
N ILE A 39 -20.43 0.66 -1.16
CA ILE A 39 -19.88 1.28 0.06
C ILE A 39 -19.87 0.28 1.21
N LYS A 40 -20.94 -0.50 1.40
CA LYS A 40 -21.04 -1.53 2.45
C LYS A 40 -20.03 -2.66 2.24
N ASN A 41 -19.92 -3.19 1.02
CA ASN A 41 -18.96 -4.25 0.70
C ASN A 41 -17.50 -3.81 0.79
N THR A 42 -17.24 -2.55 0.44
CA THR A 42 -15.88 -1.98 0.50
C THR A 42 -15.49 -1.77 1.97
N GLN A 43 -16.38 -1.18 2.79
CA GLN A 43 -16.15 -1.07 4.23
C GLN A 43 -15.92 -2.42 4.89
N GLU A 44 -16.76 -3.43 4.64
CA GLU A 44 -16.63 -4.74 5.29
C GLU A 44 -15.31 -5.46 4.93
N LYS A 45 -14.83 -5.30 3.68
CA LYS A 45 -13.51 -5.81 3.25
C LYS A 45 -12.36 -5.05 3.92
N HIS A 46 -12.45 -3.72 4.03
CA HIS A 46 -11.45 -2.92 4.72
C HIS A 46 -11.38 -3.25 6.20
N PHE A 47 -12.52 -3.44 6.88
CA PHE A 47 -12.55 -3.84 8.27
C PHE A 47 -12.00 -5.26 8.48
N LYS A 48 -12.34 -6.23 7.62
CA LYS A 48 -11.74 -7.59 7.69
C LYS A 48 -10.23 -7.57 7.55
N LEU A 49 -9.70 -6.77 6.61
CA LEU A 49 -8.25 -6.63 6.41
C LEU A 49 -7.56 -5.95 7.60
N LEU A 50 -8.16 -4.87 8.12
CA LEU A 50 -7.66 -4.16 9.30
C LEU A 50 -7.69 -5.04 10.56
N SER A 51 -8.77 -5.79 10.76
CA SER A 51 -8.88 -6.76 11.86
C SER A 51 -7.89 -7.91 11.73
N HIS A 52 -7.66 -8.43 10.52
CA HIS A 52 -6.62 -9.44 10.28
C HIS A 52 -5.22 -8.87 10.56
N ARG A 53 -4.95 -7.61 10.19
CA ARG A 53 -3.68 -6.92 10.44
C ARG A 53 -3.43 -6.70 11.94
N GLN A 54 -4.43 -6.23 12.68
CA GLN A 54 -4.33 -6.08 14.14
C GLN A 54 -4.18 -7.43 14.85
N ARG A 55 -4.90 -8.47 14.40
CA ARG A 55 -4.78 -9.83 14.95
C ARG A 55 -3.41 -10.44 14.64
N TRP A 56 -2.88 -10.25 13.43
CA TRP A 56 -1.53 -10.67 13.05
C TRP A 56 -0.45 -9.94 13.85
N LEU A 57 -0.57 -8.63 14.03
CA LEU A 57 0.37 -7.86 14.88
C LEU A 57 0.33 -8.30 16.34
N ARG A 58 -0.86 -8.55 16.91
CA ARG A 58 -1.03 -9.05 18.28
C ARG A 58 -0.47 -10.46 18.49
N THR A 59 -0.45 -11.28 17.44
CA THR A 59 0.12 -12.65 17.47
C THR A 59 1.63 -12.65 17.18
N LYS A 60 2.13 -11.66 16.45
CA LYS A 60 3.57 -11.44 16.22
C LYS A 60 4.26 -10.74 17.39
N SER A 61 3.55 -9.88 18.12
CA SER A 61 4.06 -9.26 19.34
C SER A 61 4.24 -10.25 20.49
N SER A 62 3.60 -11.43 20.42
CA SER A 62 3.82 -12.55 21.34
C SER A 62 4.89 -13.54 20.89
N LEU A 63 5.55 -13.32 19.74
CA LEU A 63 6.66 -14.15 19.26
C LEU A 63 8.02 -13.63 19.76
N SER A 64 8.07 -13.00 20.93
CA SER A 64 9.31 -12.63 21.60
C SER A 64 9.82 -13.81 22.44
N ASN A 65 10.16 -14.92 21.80
CA ASN A 65 10.89 -16.00 22.47
C ASN A 65 11.92 -16.70 21.58
N GLY A 66 12.32 -16.04 20.49
CA GLY A 66 13.27 -16.59 19.51
C GLY A 66 14.31 -15.58 19.02
N PHE A 67 14.63 -14.56 19.81
CA PHE A 67 15.66 -13.56 19.46
C PHE A 67 17.09 -14.01 19.79
N PHE A 68 17.30 -15.31 20.02
CA PHE A 68 18.57 -15.87 20.45
C PHE A 68 19.69 -15.79 19.38
N HIS A 69 19.35 -15.67 18.09
CA HIS A 69 20.35 -15.57 17.02
C HIS A 69 20.80 -14.13 16.68
N TYR A 70 20.06 -13.10 17.09
CA TYR A 70 20.46 -11.71 16.86
C TYR A 70 21.31 -11.15 17.99
N ASN A 71 21.19 -11.70 19.20
CA ASN A 71 22.00 -11.30 20.35
C ASN A 71 23.50 -11.50 20.06
N THR A 72 23.89 -12.62 19.46
CA THR A 72 25.31 -12.88 19.12
C THR A 72 25.87 -11.87 18.13
N LEU A 73 25.10 -11.49 17.11
CA LEU A 73 25.56 -10.54 16.09
C LEU A 73 25.60 -9.11 16.65
N SER A 74 24.61 -8.72 17.46
CA SER A 74 24.63 -7.44 18.17
C SER A 74 25.74 -7.35 19.21
N GLU A 75 26.01 -8.42 19.96
CA GLU A 75 27.10 -8.50 20.92
C GLU A 75 28.46 -8.40 20.23
N SER A 76 28.63 -9.11 19.11
CA SER A 76 29.87 -9.02 18.30
C SER A 76 30.08 -7.61 17.77
N TYR A 77 29.01 -6.95 17.30
CA TYR A 77 29.07 -5.56 16.83
C TYR A 77 29.43 -4.61 17.98
N GLN A 78 28.81 -4.76 19.14
CA GLN A 78 29.05 -3.92 20.30
C GLN A 78 30.46 -4.09 20.86
N TYR A 79 30.99 -5.32 20.85
CA TYR A 79 32.37 -5.59 21.21
C TYR A 79 33.35 -4.89 20.26
N LEU A 80 33.16 -5.07 18.94
CA LEU A 80 34.01 -4.45 17.93
C LEU A 80 33.92 -2.92 17.98
N SER A 81 32.73 -2.34 18.16
CA SER A 81 32.59 -0.89 18.27
C SER A 81 33.36 -0.35 19.46
N ASN A 82 33.27 -1.01 20.62
CA ASN A 82 33.99 -0.60 21.82
C ASN A 82 35.52 -0.75 21.65
N LEU A 83 35.96 -1.82 20.97
CA LEU A 83 37.37 -2.02 20.64
C LEU A 83 37.92 -0.87 19.78
N PHE A 84 37.22 -0.50 18.71
CA PHE A 84 37.66 0.59 17.83
C PHE A 84 37.57 1.97 18.51
N LEU A 85 36.53 2.21 19.32
CA LEU A 85 36.41 3.43 20.11
C LEU A 85 37.54 3.58 21.12
N SER A 86 37.94 2.50 21.79
CA SER A 86 39.06 2.51 22.75
C SER A 86 40.42 2.81 22.10
N LYS A 87 40.54 2.53 20.79
CA LYS A 87 41.77 2.71 20.00
C LYS A 87 41.71 3.87 19.01
N GLY A 88 40.87 4.89 19.28
CA GLY A 88 40.61 5.99 18.34
C GLY A 88 41.86 6.71 17.82
N ARG A 89 42.87 6.99 18.67
CA ARG A 89 44.12 7.65 18.22
C ARG A 89 44.91 6.80 17.23
N LEU A 90 44.93 5.48 17.45
CA LEU A 90 45.63 4.54 16.57
C LEU A 90 44.96 4.47 15.20
N LEU A 91 43.63 4.38 15.21
CA LEU A 91 42.82 4.43 13.99
C LEU A 91 43.05 5.73 13.21
N ASP A 92 43.10 6.87 13.89
CA ASP A 92 43.38 8.16 13.24
C ASP A 92 44.77 8.18 12.58
N GLN A 93 45.79 7.64 13.25
CA GLN A 93 47.13 7.50 12.68
C GLN A 93 47.13 6.58 11.45
N MET A 94 46.46 5.42 11.52
CA MET A 94 46.36 4.49 10.39
C MET A 94 45.61 5.12 9.21
N THR A 95 44.54 5.86 9.49
CA THR A 95 43.75 6.56 8.46
C THR A 95 44.59 7.63 7.76
N LYS A 96 45.37 8.41 8.52
CA LYS A 96 46.32 9.40 7.97
C LYS A 96 47.40 8.74 7.12
N ALA A 97 47.96 7.61 7.56
CA ALA A 97 48.96 6.89 6.79
C ALA A 97 48.38 6.30 5.49
N LEU A 98 47.18 5.74 5.57
CA LEU A 98 46.44 5.22 4.41
C LEU A 98 46.12 6.33 3.40
N LEU A 99 45.71 7.51 3.86
CA LEU A 99 45.47 8.66 2.98
C LEU A 99 46.76 9.17 2.31
N ARG A 100 47.90 9.08 3.00
CA ARG A 100 49.21 9.50 2.45
C ARG A 100 49.76 8.52 1.44
N LYS A 101 49.75 7.22 1.76
CA LYS A 101 50.39 6.17 0.95
C LYS A 101 49.43 5.48 -0.03
N ARG A 102 48.12 5.66 0.12
CA ARG A 102 47.02 4.92 -0.54
C ARG A 102 47.00 3.41 -0.30
N TRP A 103 48.03 2.85 0.32
CA TRP A 103 48.19 1.44 0.67
C TRP A 103 48.91 1.34 2.03
N LEU A 104 48.57 0.31 2.81
CA LEU A 104 49.24 -0.02 4.06
C LEU A 104 49.62 -1.51 4.04
N PHE A 105 50.91 -1.80 4.15
CA PHE A 105 51.40 -3.17 4.25
C PHE A 105 51.33 -3.68 5.71
N PRO A 106 51.15 -5.00 5.93
CA PRO A 106 51.08 -5.57 7.27
C PRO A 106 52.32 -5.29 8.13
N ASP A 107 53.49 -5.20 7.51
CA ASP A 107 54.75 -4.92 8.21
C ASP A 107 54.81 -3.48 8.72
N GLU A 108 54.31 -2.52 7.93
CA GLU A 108 54.18 -1.13 8.35
C GLU A 108 53.15 -0.98 9.47
N MET A 109 52.10 -1.81 9.48
CA MET A 109 51.10 -1.82 10.55
C MET A 109 51.71 -2.26 11.89
N LYS A 110 52.62 -3.24 11.88
CA LYS A 110 53.30 -3.73 13.08
C LYS A 110 54.35 -2.75 13.62
N ILE A 111 55.04 -2.04 12.73
CA ILE A 111 56.16 -1.17 13.12
C ILE A 111 55.69 0.25 13.45
N GLY A 112 54.68 0.77 12.75
CA GLY A 112 54.25 2.17 12.87
C GLY A 112 53.13 2.44 13.88
N PHE A 113 52.45 1.39 14.38
CA PHE A 113 51.22 1.50 15.17
C PHE A 113 51.19 0.51 16.37
N MET A 114 52.35 0.05 16.83
CA MET A 114 52.52 -0.61 18.14
C MET A 114 53.00 0.42 19.16
#